data_AF-A0A3P5YP97-F1
#
_entry.id   AF-A0A3P5YP97-F1
#
_cell.length_a   1.000
_cell.length_b   1.000
_cell.length_c   1.000
_cell.angle_alpha   90.00
_cell.angle_beta   90.00
_cell.angle_gamma   90.00
#
_symmetry.space_group_name_H-M   'P 1'
#
loop_
_entity.id
_entity.type
_entity.pdbx_description
1 polymer ?
#
loop_
_entity_poly.entity_id
_entity_poly.type
_entity_poly.pdbx_seq_one_letter_code
_entity_poly.pdbx_strand_id
1 'polypeptide(L)'
;MLFSIYSFSLTSYTTMPISRKFRTWAVVTAVIAVLVVFVGPSIIGPESIVGSKNVLTKATMIPLPVDGPESLDWDPQGEGPYVGVTDGSILKWRGADLSWVKFAYSTPDRGNCSRHKVEPACGRPLGLSFEKKWRFVLL
;
A
#
# COMPACT_ATOMS: atom_id res chain seq x y z
N MET A 1 -27.09 56.14 -52.91
CA MET A 1 -27.42 54.84 -52.29
C MET A 1 -26.09 54.13 -52.06
N LEU A 2 -25.39 54.40 -50.95
CA LEU A 2 -25.49 53.77 -49.61
C LEU A 2 -24.97 52.32 -49.54
N PHE A 3 -24.18 52.09 -48.47
CA PHE A 3 -23.63 50.84 -47.88
C PHE A 3 -22.20 50.44 -48.33
N SER A 4 -21.09 50.73 -47.61
CA SER A 4 -20.75 50.48 -46.19
C SER A 4 -20.71 48.96 -45.93
N ILE A 5 -19.74 48.27 -45.31
CA ILE A 5 -18.65 48.52 -44.34
C ILE A 5 -17.73 47.29 -44.44
N TYR A 6 -16.43 47.43 -44.20
CA TYR A 6 -15.60 46.60 -43.29
C TYR A 6 -14.13 46.71 -43.69
N SER A 7 -13.53 47.79 -43.20
CA SER A 7 -12.11 47.91 -42.95
C SER A 7 -11.67 46.69 -42.12
N PHE A 8 -10.92 45.78 -42.73
CA PHE A 8 -10.22 44.73 -42.02
C PHE A 8 -9.04 45.40 -41.30
N SER A 9 -9.32 45.98 -40.13
CA SER A 9 -8.32 46.52 -39.23
C SER A 9 -7.28 45.43 -38.99
N LEU A 10 -6.05 45.69 -39.44
CA LEU A 10 -4.84 45.02 -38.98
C LEU A 10 -5.00 44.83 -37.48
N THR A 11 -5.18 43.58 -37.05
CA THR A 11 -5.07 43.22 -35.65
C THR A 11 -3.60 43.41 -35.35
N SER A 12 -3.25 44.63 -34.94
CA SER A 12 -2.03 44.91 -34.21
C SER A 12 -2.00 43.87 -33.12
N TYR A 13 -1.15 42.86 -33.27
CA TYR A 13 -0.71 42.03 -32.17
C TYR A 13 0.07 43.00 -31.28
N THR A 14 -0.68 43.72 -30.45
CA THR A 14 -0.13 44.62 -29.47
C THR A 14 0.66 43.74 -28.54
N THR A 15 1.97 43.68 -28.77
CA THR A 15 2.91 43.16 -27.81
C THR A 15 2.71 44.01 -26.57
N MET A 16 1.88 43.53 -25.65
CA MET A 16 1.63 44.19 -24.38
C MET A 16 3.01 44.43 -23.76
N PRO A 17 3.36 45.68 -23.37
CA PRO A 17 4.61 45.93 -22.70
C PRO A 17 4.52 45.26 -21.32
N ILE A 18 4.94 43.99 -21.28
CA ILE A 18 5.12 43.24 -20.04
C ILE A 18 6.05 44.08 -19.17
N SER A 19 5.50 44.61 -18.08
CA SER A 19 6.26 45.47 -17.17
C SER A 19 7.54 44.73 -16.76
N ARG A 20 8.68 45.43 -16.69
CA ARG A 20 9.96 44.81 -16.28
C ARG A 20 9.80 44.01 -14.99
N LYS A 21 8.95 44.51 -14.07
CA LYS A 21 8.57 43.84 -12.82
C LYS A 21 7.89 42.49 -13.08
N PHE A 22 6.86 42.44 -13.92
CA PHE A 22 6.19 41.18 -14.26
C PHE A 22 7.13 40.17 -14.92
N ARG A 23 8.02 40.63 -15.80
CA ARG A 23 9.04 39.76 -16.41
C ARG A 23 10.02 39.20 -15.37
N THR A 24 10.47 40.02 -14.43
CA THR A 24 11.36 39.56 -13.36
C THR A 24 10.66 38.56 -12.44
N TRP A 25 9.41 38.80 -12.05
CA TRP A 25 8.66 37.86 -11.21
C TRP A 25 8.42 36.52 -11.93
N ALA A 26 8.09 36.54 -13.22
CA ALA A 26 7.91 35.32 -14.02
C ALA A 26 9.21 34.52 -14.18
N VAL A 27 10.36 35.19 -14.33
CA VAL A 27 11.66 34.52 -14.39
C VAL A 27 12.03 33.94 -13.02
N VAL A 28 11.81 34.67 -11.93
CA VAL A 28 12.10 34.21 -10.57
C VAL A 28 11.27 32.98 -10.22
N THR A 29 9.97 32.97 -10.53
CA THR A 29 9.12 31.78 -10.27
C THR A 29 9.57 30.58 -11.09
N ALA A 30 9.95 30.77 -12.35
CA ALA A 30 10.47 29.70 -13.19
C ALA A 30 11.79 29.11 -12.63
N VAL A 31 12.71 29.96 -12.19
CA VAL A 31 13.99 29.52 -11.60
C VAL A 31 13.77 28.75 -10.30
N ILE A 32 12.87 29.24 -9.42
CA ILE A 32 12.54 28.55 -8.17
C ILE A 32 11.90 27.19 -8.47
N ALA A 33 10.96 27.11 -9.41
CA ALA A 33 10.34 25.85 -9.80
C ALA A 33 11.37 24.83 -10.30
N VAL A 34 12.33 25.27 -11.14
CA VAL A 34 13.44 24.43 -11.61
C VAL A 34 14.27 23.95 -10.42
N LEU A 35 14.68 24.83 -9.52
CA LEU A 35 15.46 24.45 -8.33
C LEU A 35 14.74 23.44 -7.44
N VAL A 36 13.42 23.60 -7.25
CA VAL A 36 12.61 22.66 -6.47
C VAL A 36 12.56 21.28 -7.14
N VAL A 37 12.47 21.20 -8.47
CA VAL A 37 12.46 19.91 -9.19
C VAL A 37 13.80 19.18 -9.08
N PHE A 38 14.93 19.90 -9.11
CA PHE A 38 16.26 19.29 -9.05
C PHE A 38 16.72 18.98 -7.61
N VAL A 39 16.44 19.86 -6.65
CA VAL A 39 16.91 19.72 -5.26
C VAL A 39 15.87 19.01 -4.38
N GLY A 40 14.58 19.21 -4.65
CA GLY A 40 13.48 18.63 -3.87
C GLY A 40 13.55 17.12 -3.68
N PRO A 41 13.85 16.30 -4.71
CA PRO A 41 13.98 14.86 -4.57
C PRO A 41 15.13 14.43 -3.66
N SER A 42 16.16 15.27 -3.49
CA SER A 42 17.31 14.99 -2.63
C SER A 42 17.03 15.30 -1.15
N ILE A 43 16.03 16.14 -0.86
CA ILE A 43 15.63 16.52 0.51
C ILE A 43 14.43 15.69 0.99
N ILE A 44 13.49 15.38 0.09
CA ILE A 44 12.21 14.71 0.40
C ILE A 44 12.26 13.23 0.00
N GLY A 45 13.29 12.82 -0.76
CA GLY A 45 13.48 11.42 -1.14
C GLY A 45 13.76 10.53 0.07
N PRO A 46 13.36 9.24 0.02
CA PRO A 46 13.73 8.31 1.07
C PRO A 46 15.24 8.22 1.14
N GLU A 47 15.80 8.40 2.35
CA GLU A 47 17.22 8.21 2.59
C GLU A 47 17.62 6.80 2.14
N SER A 48 18.50 6.71 1.15
CA SER A 48 19.05 5.42 0.74
C SER A 48 20.07 4.99 1.81
N ILE A 49 19.60 4.19 2.76
CA ILE A 49 20.48 3.60 3.78
C ILE A 49 21.55 2.77 3.05
N VAL A 50 22.83 3.10 3.27
CA VAL A 50 23.96 2.40 2.65
C VAL A 50 23.90 0.92 3.04
N GLY A 51 23.73 0.05 2.04
CA GLY A 51 23.57 -1.40 2.23
C GLY A 51 22.12 -1.90 2.20
N SER A 52 21.12 -1.02 2.16
CA SER A 52 19.72 -1.41 1.99
C SER A 52 19.46 -1.91 0.57
N LYS A 53 18.97 -3.14 0.46
CA LYS A 53 18.52 -3.73 -0.80
C LYS A 53 17.01 -3.55 -0.88
N ASN A 54 16.52 -3.01 -2.00
CA ASN A 54 15.07 -2.94 -2.23
C ASN A 54 14.54 -4.31 -2.65
N VAL A 55 14.22 -5.15 -1.65
CA VAL A 55 13.71 -6.53 -1.88
C VAL A 55 12.19 -6.59 -1.92
N LEU A 56 11.49 -5.48 -1.65
CA LEU A 56 10.03 -5.45 -1.66
C LEU A 56 9.45 -5.81 -3.04
N THR A 57 10.15 -5.46 -4.12
CA THR A 57 9.74 -5.81 -5.49
C THR A 57 9.75 -7.33 -5.75
N LYS A 58 10.42 -8.12 -4.91
CA LYS A 58 10.43 -9.59 -5.00
C LYS A 58 9.33 -10.26 -4.16
N ALA A 59 8.54 -9.48 -3.40
CA ALA A 59 7.48 -10.04 -2.58
C ALA A 59 6.36 -10.62 -3.47
N THR A 60 5.99 -11.87 -3.22
CA THR A 60 4.89 -12.56 -3.90
C THR A 60 3.71 -12.69 -2.95
N MET A 61 2.50 -12.39 -3.42
CA MET A 61 1.28 -12.63 -2.66
C MET A 61 0.94 -14.12 -2.64
N ILE A 62 0.70 -14.64 -1.44
CA ILE A 62 0.27 -16.02 -1.23
C ILE A 62 -1.25 -16.00 -1.02
N PRO A 63 -2.06 -16.63 -1.90
CA PRO A 63 -3.50 -16.64 -1.74
C PRO A 63 -3.90 -17.47 -0.51
N LEU A 64 -4.86 -16.95 0.26
CA LEU A 64 -5.43 -17.61 1.42
C LEU A 64 -6.75 -18.31 1.05
N PRO A 65 -7.05 -19.49 1.61
CA PRO A 65 -8.28 -20.21 1.32
C PRO A 65 -9.53 -19.60 1.98
N VAL A 66 -9.35 -18.70 2.95
CA VAL A 66 -10.41 -18.06 3.74
C VAL A 66 -10.06 -16.58 3.91
N ASP A 67 -11.09 -15.74 4.05
CA ASP A 67 -10.95 -14.30 4.20
C ASP A 67 -10.48 -13.90 5.60
N GLY A 68 -9.81 -12.75 5.68
CA GLY A 68 -9.43 -12.09 6.94
C GLY A 68 -8.38 -12.85 7.76
N PRO A 69 -7.11 -12.90 7.30
CA PRO A 69 -6.00 -13.19 8.20
C PRO A 69 -5.89 -12.05 9.23
N GLU A 70 -6.40 -12.24 10.44
CA GLU A 70 -6.35 -11.21 11.48
C GLU A 70 -4.95 -11.12 12.12
N SER A 71 -4.24 -12.25 12.15
CA SER A 71 -2.91 -12.35 12.75
C SER A 71 -2.01 -13.34 12.04
N LEU A 72 -0.71 -13.06 12.08
CA LEU A 72 0.35 -13.90 11.51
C LEU A 72 1.50 -13.97 12.50
N ASP A 73 2.02 -15.16 12.76
CA ASP A 73 3.22 -15.35 13.57
C ASP A 73 4.15 -16.41 12.99
N TRP A 74 5.41 -16.36 13.41
CA TRP A 74 6.46 -17.27 12.99
C TRP A 74 6.84 -18.18 14.14
N ASP A 75 6.95 -19.46 13.84
CA ASP A 75 7.40 -20.44 14.82
C ASP A 75 8.91 -20.25 15.08
N PRO A 76 9.35 -20.22 16.36
CA PRO A 76 10.76 -20.14 16.73
C PRO A 76 11.64 -21.23 16.11
N GLN A 77 11.06 -22.33 15.64
CA GLN A 77 11.77 -23.41 14.95
C GLN A 77 12.11 -23.08 13.50
N GLY A 78 11.72 -21.92 12.98
CA GLY A 78 11.92 -21.52 11.58
C GLY A 78 10.93 -22.19 10.63
N GLU A 79 9.86 -22.77 11.16
CA GLU A 79 8.75 -23.27 10.37
C GLU A 79 7.93 -22.12 9.79
N GLY A 80 7.23 -22.39 8.69
CA GLY A 80 6.51 -21.37 7.93
C GLY A 80 5.51 -20.57 8.75
N PRO A 81 5.04 -19.42 8.23
CA PRO A 81 4.15 -18.56 8.97
C PRO A 81 2.82 -19.25 9.28
N TYR A 82 2.29 -18.95 10.45
CA TYR A 82 1.00 -19.41 10.95
C TYR A 82 0.03 -18.23 10.91
N VAL A 83 -1.18 -18.46 10.42
CA VAL A 83 -2.22 -17.43 10.25
C VAL A 83 -3.50 -17.89 10.91
N GLY A 84 -4.11 -17.01 11.71
CA GLY A 84 -5.48 -17.16 12.16
C GLY A 84 -6.46 -16.63 11.12
N VAL A 85 -7.47 -17.42 10.74
CA VAL A 85 -8.52 -17.01 9.79
C VAL A 85 -9.86 -16.82 10.48
N THR A 86 -10.77 -16.10 9.82
CA THR A 86 -12.13 -15.79 10.30
C THR A 86 -13.01 -17.00 10.64
N ASP A 87 -12.67 -18.21 10.16
CA ASP A 87 -13.42 -19.42 10.53
C ASP A 87 -13.05 -19.95 11.93
N GLY A 88 -11.99 -19.41 12.57
CA GLY A 88 -11.44 -19.89 13.85
C GLY A 88 -10.31 -20.92 13.71
N SER A 89 -9.87 -21.21 12.49
CA SER A 89 -8.76 -22.13 12.21
C SER A 89 -7.45 -21.39 12.11
N ILE A 90 -6.40 -22.12 12.45
CA ILE A 90 -5.02 -21.70 12.36
C ILE A 90 -4.41 -22.48 11.21
N LEU A 91 -3.98 -21.77 10.18
CA LEU A 91 -3.35 -22.32 9.00
C LEU A 91 -1.83 -22.17 9.11
N LYS A 92 -1.09 -23.20 8.70
CA LYS A 92 0.36 -23.17 8.56
C LYS A 92 0.72 -23.18 7.07
N TRP A 93 1.61 -22.29 6.67
CA TRP A 93 2.17 -22.32 5.32
C TRP A 93 3.31 -23.36 5.24
N ARG A 94 3.20 -24.35 4.34
CA ARG A 94 4.25 -25.37 4.11
C ARG A 94 5.01 -25.20 2.79
N GLY A 95 4.94 -24.02 2.18
CA GLY A 95 5.55 -23.74 0.88
C GLY A 95 4.58 -23.89 -0.28
N ALA A 96 5.04 -23.51 -1.48
CA ALA A 96 4.19 -23.44 -2.67
C ALA A 96 3.57 -24.79 -3.05
N ASP A 97 4.31 -25.89 -2.86
CA ASP A 97 3.86 -27.24 -3.25
C ASP A 97 2.75 -27.78 -2.36
N LEU A 98 2.81 -27.48 -1.06
CA LEU A 98 1.90 -28.03 -0.04
C LEU A 98 0.81 -27.03 0.37
N SER A 99 0.96 -25.76 -0.02
CA SER A 99 0.03 -24.67 0.27
C SER A 99 -0.27 -24.54 1.78
N TRP A 100 -1.39 -23.89 2.12
CA TRP A 100 -1.88 -23.75 3.49
C TRP A 100 -2.46 -25.07 4.01
N VAL A 101 -1.99 -25.51 5.18
CA VAL A 101 -2.52 -26.68 5.89
C VAL A 101 -3.14 -26.26 7.20
N LYS A 102 -4.23 -26.91 7.61
CA LYS A 102 -4.86 -26.66 8.92
C LYS A 102 -3.98 -27.24 10.02
N PHE A 103 -3.58 -26.40 10.97
CA PHE A 103 -2.74 -26.76 12.10
C PHE A 103 -3.57 -26.97 13.37
N ALA A 104 -4.42 -26.00 13.70
CA ALA A 104 -5.21 -26.01 14.93
C ALA A 104 -6.52 -25.22 14.77
N TYR A 105 -7.37 -25.26 15.79
CA TYR A 105 -8.63 -24.53 15.87
C TYR A 105 -8.71 -23.83 17.22
N SER A 106 -9.35 -22.67 17.28
CA SER A 106 -9.59 -21.93 18.53
C SER A 106 -10.63 -22.59 19.43
N THR A 107 -11.61 -23.28 18.84
CA THR A 107 -12.75 -23.86 19.56
C THR A 107 -12.86 -25.36 19.27
N PRO A 108 -12.99 -26.22 20.31
CA PRO A 108 -13.09 -27.68 20.14
C PRO A 108 -14.44 -28.13 19.58
N ASP A 109 -15.52 -27.38 19.83
CA ASP A 109 -16.89 -27.77 19.46
C ASP A 109 -17.34 -27.04 18.18
N ARG A 110 -16.91 -27.54 17.03
CA ARG A 110 -17.26 -26.96 15.72
C ARG A 110 -18.53 -27.59 15.17
N GLY A 111 -19.59 -26.80 15.09
CA GLY A 111 -20.70 -27.02 14.15
C GLY A 111 -20.32 -26.63 12.71
N ASN A 112 -21.30 -26.30 11.87
CA ASN A 112 -21.04 -25.83 10.50
C ASN A 112 -20.52 -24.38 10.49
N CYS A 113 -19.22 -24.22 10.75
CA CYS A 113 -18.52 -22.93 10.73
C CYS A 113 -18.23 -22.47 9.28
N SER A 114 -19.31 -22.22 8.52
CA SER A 114 -19.24 -21.63 7.19
C SER A 114 -19.30 -20.10 7.29
N ARG A 115 -18.56 -19.43 6.41
CA ARG A 115 -18.07 -18.05 6.53
C ARG A 115 -19.08 -17.00 7.05
N HIS A 116 -18.53 -16.02 7.76
CA HIS A 116 -19.06 -14.69 8.09
C HIS A 116 -20.19 -14.55 9.12
N LYS A 117 -20.89 -15.62 9.56
CA LYS A 117 -22.10 -15.46 10.40
C LYS A 117 -22.11 -16.20 11.75
N VAL A 118 -20.97 -16.74 12.16
CA VAL A 118 -20.87 -17.66 13.32
C VAL A 118 -19.73 -17.27 14.27
N GLU A 119 -19.29 -16.01 14.22
CA GLU A 119 -18.15 -15.46 14.97
C GLU A 119 -18.18 -15.78 16.48
N PRO A 120 -19.32 -15.72 17.20
CA PRO A 120 -19.35 -16.09 18.62
C PRO A 120 -19.20 -17.59 18.89
N ALA A 121 -19.62 -18.45 17.95
CA ALA A 121 -19.63 -19.90 18.13
C ALA A 121 -18.34 -20.55 17.62
N CYS A 122 -17.78 -20.02 16.53
CA CYS A 122 -16.60 -20.58 15.87
C CYS A 122 -15.30 -19.94 16.35
N GLY A 123 -15.38 -18.76 16.98
CA GLY A 123 -14.23 -18.00 17.43
C GLY A 123 -13.51 -17.29 16.27
N ARG A 124 -12.94 -16.13 16.56
CA ARG A 124 -12.05 -15.40 15.64
C ARG A 124 -10.77 -15.06 16.40
N PRO A 125 -9.64 -15.75 16.13
CA PRO A 125 -8.38 -15.44 16.79
C PRO A 125 -7.90 -14.06 16.34
N LEU A 126 -7.89 -13.08 17.24
CA LEU A 126 -7.48 -11.69 16.94
C LEU A 126 -5.97 -11.55 16.95
N GLY A 127 -5.28 -12.38 17.74
CA GLY A 127 -3.84 -12.53 17.69
C GLY A 127 -3.41 -13.99 17.82
N LEU A 128 -2.24 -14.29 17.26
CA LEU A 128 -1.55 -15.57 17.44
C LEU A 128 -0.12 -15.23 17.82
N SER A 129 0.37 -15.82 18.91
CA SER A 129 1.76 -15.64 19.35
C SER A 129 2.34 -16.92 19.91
N PHE A 130 3.56 -17.29 19.52
CA PHE A 130 4.31 -18.40 20.11
C PHE A 130 5.00 -17.97 21.40
N GLU A 131 4.55 -18.49 22.55
CA GLU A 131 5.19 -18.25 23.86
C GLU A 131 6.42 -19.17 24.06
N LYS A 132 6.35 -20.41 23.57
CA LYS A 132 7.43 -21.42 23.64
C LYS A 132 7.41 -22.30 22.41
N LYS A 133 8.44 -23.15 22.25
CA LYS A 133 8.62 -24.10 21.13
C LYS A 133 7.35 -24.87 20.71
N TRP A 134 6.45 -25.19 21.64
CA TRP A 134 5.22 -25.95 21.35
C TRP A 134 3.95 -25.29 21.86
N ARG A 135 4.03 -24.06 22.38
CA ARG A 135 2.89 -23.39 22.98
C ARG A 135 2.65 -22.08 22.27
N PHE A 136 1.53 -22.03 21.57
CA PHE A 136 0.96 -20.81 21.02
C PHE A 136 -0.17 -20.32 21.91
N VAL A 137 -0.33 -19.00 21.97
CA VAL A 137 -1.37 -18.28 22.68
C VAL A 137 -2.19 -17.54 21.65
N LEU A 138 -3.51 -17.65 21.77
CA LEU A 138 -4.45 -16.83 21.00
C LEU A 138 -4.80 -15.60 21.84
N LEU A 139 -4.71 -14.43 21.22
CA LEU A 139 -5.10 -13.14 21.80
C LEU A 139 -6.48 -12.73 21.28
#